data_AF-A0A961XY56-F1
#
_entry.id   AF-A0A961XY56-F1
#
_cell.length_a   1.000
_cell.length_b   1.000
_cell.length_c   1.000
_cell.angle_alpha   90.00
_cell.angle_beta   90.00
_cell.angle_gamma   90.00
#
_symmetry.space_group_name_H-M   'P 1'
#
loop_
_entity.id
_entity.type
_entity.pdbx_description
1 polymer ?
#
loop_
_entity_poly.entity_id
_entity_poly.type
_entity_poly.pdbx_seq_one_letter_code
_entity_poly.pdbx_strand_id
1 'polypeptide(L)'
;MSVPYAKLPRWADYGLIPFINLLVAFIVAGLVVLLVGENPFRAAAILIEGAFGGGQNIAYTLYYATNFIFTGLAAAVSFHCGLFNIGGEGHAYISG
;
A
#
# COMPACT_ATOMS: atom_id res chain seq x y z
N MET A 1 -22.38 19.56 15.43
CA MET A 1 -22.89 18.22 15.11
C MET A 1 -22.66 18.00 13.63
N SER A 2 -21.66 17.19 13.26
CA SER A 2 -21.51 16.76 11.87
C SER A 2 -22.78 15.97 11.52
N VAL A 3 -23.45 16.36 10.43
CA VAL A 3 -24.53 15.56 9.83
C VAL A 3 -24.02 14.12 9.69
N PRO A 4 -24.79 13.10 10.12
CA PRO A 4 -24.38 11.72 9.92
C PRO A 4 -24.15 11.55 8.43
N TYR A 5 -22.94 11.20 8.02
CA TYR A 5 -22.68 10.82 6.63
C TYR A 5 -23.75 9.79 6.27
N ALA A 6 -24.59 10.11 5.28
CA ALA A 6 -25.51 9.13 4.74
C ALA A 6 -24.66 7.91 4.37
N LYS A 7 -24.98 6.74 4.94
CA LYS A 7 -24.26 5.50 4.62
C LYS A 7 -24.22 5.38 3.11
N LEU A 8 -23.03 5.43 2.54
CA LEU A 8 -22.87 5.32 1.12
C LEU A 8 -23.37 3.93 0.67
N PRO A 9 -23.83 3.80 -0.58
CA PRO A 9 -24.13 2.50 -1.13
C PRO A 9 -22.91 1.57 -0.99
N ARG A 10 -23.12 0.31 -0.63
CA ARG A 10 -22.02 -0.65 -0.40
C ARG A 10 -21.05 -0.78 -1.59
N TRP A 11 -21.55 -0.62 -2.82
CA TRP A 11 -20.71 -0.64 -4.02
C TRP A 11 -19.76 0.56 -4.10
N ALA A 12 -20.15 1.70 -3.53
CA ALA A 12 -19.32 2.89 -3.49
C ALA A 12 -18.21 2.74 -2.44
N ASP A 13 -18.55 2.23 -1.26
CA ASP A 13 -17.58 1.99 -0.18
C ASP A 13 -16.53 0.94 -0.55
N TYR A 14 -16.94 -0.19 -1.14
CA TYR A 14 -16.01 -1.29 -1.45
C TYR A 14 -15.32 -1.18 -2.80
N GLY A 15 -15.93 -0.50 -3.76
CA GLY A 15 -15.42 -0.45 -5.14
C GLY A 15 -15.00 0.95 -5.56
N LEU A 16 -15.95 1.89 -5.55
CA LEU A 16 -15.73 3.22 -6.13
C LEU A 16 -14.63 4.00 -5.40
N ILE A 17 -14.70 4.07 -4.06
CA ILE A 17 -13.74 4.85 -3.26
C ILE A 17 -12.32 4.29 -3.41
N PRO A 18 -12.06 2.98 -3.20
CA PRO A 18 -10.72 2.43 -3.41
C PRO A 18 -10.19 2.64 -4.82
N PHE A 19 -11.05 2.52 -5.83
CA PHE A 19 -10.66 2.75 -7.22
C PHE A 19 -10.27 4.20 -7.48
N ILE A 20 -11.04 5.17 -6.99
CA ILE A 20 -10.70 6.59 -7.10
C ILE A 20 -9.37 6.88 -6.38
N ASN A 21 -9.18 6.33 -5.18
CA ASN A 21 -7.93 6.50 -4.42
C ASN A 21 -6.73 5.96 -5.20
N LEU A 22 -6.86 4.77 -5.80
CA LEU A 22 -5.82 4.17 -6.63
C LEU A 22 -5.51 5.03 -7.86
N LEU A 23 -6.54 5.55 -8.51
CA LEU A 23 -6.39 6.40 -9.70
C LEU A 23 -5.68 7.72 -9.34
N VAL A 24 -6.08 8.37 -8.24
CA VAL A 24 -5.42 9.60 -7.76
C VAL A 24 -3.97 9.33 -7.38
N ALA A 25 -3.70 8.25 -6.64
CA ALA A 25 -2.34 7.85 -6.28
C ALA A 25 -1.47 7.61 -7.52
N PHE A 26 -2.02 6.95 -8.55
CA PHE A 26 -1.33 6.72 -9.81
C PHE A 26 -1.04 8.03 -10.56
N ILE A 27 -1.99 8.98 -10.61
CA ILE A 27 -1.76 10.29 -11.21
C ILE A 27 -0.62 11.01 -10.50
N VAL A 28 -0.67 11.08 -9.16
CA VAL A 28 0.34 11.80 -8.38
C VAL A 28 1.73 11.15 -8.54
N ALA A 29 1.83 9.83 -8.42
CA ALA A 29 3.09 9.11 -8.63
C ALA A 29 3.57 9.24 -10.08
N GLY A 30 2.65 9.14 -11.04
CA GLY A 30 2.95 9.26 -12.46
C GLY A 30 3.47 10.65 -12.85
N LEU A 31 2.97 11.71 -12.23
CA LEU A 31 3.53 13.06 -12.40
C LEU A 31 4.99 13.12 -11.92
N VAL A 32 5.33 12.48 -10.81
CA VAL A 32 6.71 12.41 -10.33
C VAL A 32 7.61 11.68 -11.34
N VAL A 33 7.14 10.54 -11.88
CA VAL A 33 7.87 9.79 -12.92
C VAL A 33 8.08 10.63 -14.18
N LEU A 34 7.04 11.37 -14.61
CA LEU A 34 7.13 12.28 -15.74
C LEU A 34 8.12 13.43 -15.52
N LEU A 35 8.20 13.97 -14.30
CA LEU A 35 9.17 15.02 -13.96
C LEU A 35 10.63 14.55 -14.06
N VAL A 36 10.87 13.26 -13.85
CA VAL A 36 12.19 12.64 -14.03
C VAL A 36 12.48 12.33 -15.51
N GLY A 37 11.49 12.54 -16.40
CA GLY A 37 11.61 12.29 -17.85
C GLY A 37 11.26 10.87 -18.28
N GLU A 38 10.67 10.08 -17.38
CA GLU A 38 10.35 8.68 -17.61
C GLU A 38 8.86 8.46 -17.94
N ASN A 39 8.54 7.33 -18.56
CA ASN A 39 7.15 6.98 -18.89
C ASN A 39 6.45 6.29 -17.69
N PRO A 40 5.36 6.86 -17.13
CA PRO A 40 4.69 6.31 -15.96
C PRO A 40 4.00 4.96 -16.21
N PHE A 41 3.51 4.72 -17.43
CA PHE A 41 2.93 3.43 -17.80
C PHE A 41 4.01 2.35 -17.93
N ARG A 42 5.19 2.70 -18.43
CA ARG A 42 6.34 1.78 -18.48
C ARG A 42 6.82 1.45 -17.06
N ALA A 43 6.90 2.44 -16.18
CA ALA A 43 7.23 2.22 -14.78
C ALA A 43 6.22 1.28 -14.10
N ALA A 44 4.92 1.48 -14.35
CA ALA A 44 3.86 0.61 -13.85
C ALA A 44 4.01 -0.83 -14.37
N ALA A 45 4.29 -1.01 -15.67
CA ALA A 45 4.51 -2.33 -16.25
C ALA A 45 5.72 -3.03 -15.61
N ILE A 46 6.81 -2.31 -15.38
CA ILE A 46 8.01 -2.84 -14.70
C ILE A 46 7.69 -3.25 -13.27
N LEU A 47 6.85 -2.50 -12.53
CA LEU A 47 6.43 -2.89 -11.19
C LEU A 47 5.61 -4.19 -11.19
N ILE A 48 4.68 -4.34 -12.14
CA ILE A 48 3.86 -5.55 -12.28
C ILE A 48 4.75 -6.75 -12.64
N GLU A 49 5.65 -6.59 -13.60
CA GLU A 49 6.61 -7.63 -13.98
C GLU A 49 7.58 -7.95 -12.82
N GLY A 50 8.05 -6.94 -12.09
CA GLY A 50 8.90 -7.11 -10.92
C GLY A 50 8.22 -7.84 -9.76
N ALA A 51 6.89 -7.77 -9.64
CA ALA A 51 6.12 -8.47 -8.63
C ALA A 51 5.68 -9.88 -9.06
N PHE A 52 5.26 -10.05 -10.32
CA PHE A 52 4.58 -11.27 -10.79
C PHE A 52 5.24 -11.96 -12.00
N GLY A 53 6.29 -11.38 -12.59
CA GLY A 53 6.88 -11.84 -13.85
C GLY A 53 7.59 -13.20 -13.80
N GLY A 54 7.85 -13.74 -12.62
CA GLY A 54 8.48 -15.04 -12.46
C GLY A 54 8.38 -15.60 -11.04
N GLY A 55 8.74 -16.87 -10.87
CA GLY A 55 8.68 -17.54 -9.56
C GLY A 55 9.50 -16.84 -8.49
N GLN A 56 10.70 -16.35 -8.84
CA GLN A 56 11.55 -15.60 -7.93
C GLN A 56 10.94 -14.23 -7.54
N ASN A 57 10.32 -13.52 -8.48
CA ASN A 57 9.64 -12.25 -8.23
C ASN A 57 8.47 -12.42 -7.26
N ILE A 58 7.68 -13.48 -7.45
CA ILE A 58 6.58 -13.82 -6.55
C ILE A 58 7.13 -14.20 -5.17
N ALA A 59 8.21 -14.99 -5.11
CA ALA A 59 8.84 -15.34 -3.84
C ALA A 59 9.32 -14.11 -3.07
N TYR A 60 9.97 -13.16 -3.74
CA TYR A 60 10.35 -11.88 -3.11
C TYR A 60 9.14 -11.06 -2.68
N THR A 61 8.10 -10.99 -3.51
CA THR A 61 6.86 -10.28 -3.15
C THR A 61 6.24 -10.85 -1.88
N LEU A 62 6.13 -12.19 -1.79
CA LEU A 62 5.61 -12.86 -0.60
C LEU A 62 6.53 -12.70 0.62
N TYR A 63 7.85 -12.74 0.42
CA TYR A 63 8.84 -12.52 1.47
C TYR A 63 8.65 -11.14 2.12
N TYR A 64 8.60 -10.07 1.32
CA TYR A 64 8.38 -8.71 1.83
C TYR A 64 6.95 -8.52 2.38
N ALA A 65 5.93 -9.05 1.70
CA ALA A 65 4.55 -8.94 2.16
C ALA A 65 4.35 -9.58 3.55
N THR A 66 4.97 -10.74 3.79
CA THR A 66 4.90 -11.42 5.10
C THR A 66 5.45 -10.51 6.20
N ASN A 67 6.62 -9.92 5.96
CA ASN A 67 7.25 -9.02 6.91
C ASN A 67 6.36 -7.80 7.21
N PHE A 68 5.86 -7.11 6.18
CA PHE A 68 4.96 -5.95 6.36
C PHE A 68 3.66 -6.30 7.07
N ILE A 69 3.07 -7.47 6.80
CA ILE A 69 1.85 -7.92 7.50
C ILE A 69 2.12 -8.08 8.99
N PHE A 70 3.21 -8.73 9.39
CA PHE A 70 3.54 -8.92 10.81
C PHE A 70 3.92 -7.62 11.49
N THR A 71 4.65 -6.74 10.82
CA THR A 71 4.94 -5.40 11.34
C THR A 71 3.66 -4.58 11.57
N GLY A 72 2.76 -4.57 10.59
CA GLY A 72 1.47 -3.89 10.70
C GLY A 72 0.60 -4.48 11.82
N LEU A 73 0.61 -5.81 11.96
CA LEU A 73 -0.09 -6.50 13.04
C LEU A 73 0.46 -6.11 14.43
N ALA A 74 1.78 -6.06 14.59
CA ALA A 74 2.42 -5.64 15.84
C ALA A 74 2.05 -4.19 16.23
N ALA A 75 2.02 -3.29 15.25
CA ALA A 75 1.57 -1.92 15.44
C ALA A 75 0.08 -1.84 15.81
N ALA A 76 -0.79 -2.57 15.10
CA ALA A 76 -2.22 -2.62 15.37
C ALA A 76 -2.55 -3.13 16.77
N VAL A 77 -1.86 -4.17 17.24
CA VAL A 77 -2.01 -4.71 18.60
C VAL A 77 -1.59 -3.68 19.66
N SER A 78 -0.48 -2.98 19.43
CA SER A 78 0.02 -1.95 20.35
C SER A 78 -0.97 -0.78 20.47
N PHE A 79 -1.50 -0.30 19.34
CA PHE A 79 -2.52 0.75 19.32
C PHE A 79 -3.82 0.30 20.00
N HIS A 80 -4.20 -0.97 19.88
CA HIS A 80 -5.35 -1.51 20.60
C HIS A 80 -5.16 -1.47 22.12
N CYS A 81 -3.92 -1.59 22.61
CA CYS A 81 -3.57 -1.44 24.02
C CYS A 81 -3.37 0.02 24.47
N GLY A 82 -3.61 1.01 23.61
CA GLY A 82 -3.37 2.43 23.90
C GLY A 82 -1.88 2.80 23.95
N LEU A 83 -0.99 1.91 23.49
CA LEU A 83 0.44 2.14 23.43
C LEU A 83 0.82 2.70 22.07
N PHE A 84 1.61 3.76 22.08
CA PHE A 84 2.19 4.32 20.88
C PHE A 84 3.38 3.48 20.44
N ASN A 85 3.35 2.98 19.20
CA ASN A 85 4.42 2.19 18.62
C ASN A 85 4.93 2.91 17.35
N ILE A 86 6.22 3.25 17.33
CA ILE A 86 6.93 3.73 16.15
C ILE A 86 8.11 2.80 15.91
N GLY A 87 8.41 2.54 14.63
CA GLY A 87 9.67 1.92 14.24
C GLY A 87 9.59 0.41 14.06
N GLY A 88 8.41 -0.20 14.14
CA GLY A 88 8.24 -1.63 13.85
C GLY A 88 8.84 -2.06 12.51
N GLU A 89 8.73 -1.24 11.47
CA GLU A 89 9.31 -1.52 10.14
C GLU A 89 10.83 -1.49 10.15
N GLY A 90 11.44 -0.55 10.90
CA GLY A 90 12.90 -0.48 11.05
C GLY A 90 13.46 -1.64 11.89
N HIS A 91 12.71 -2.05 12.91
CA HIS A 91 13.05 -3.23 13.71
C HIS A 91 12.95 -4.50 12.86
N ALA A 92 11.84 -4.71 12.14
CA ALA A 92 11.68 -5.85 11.25
C ALA A 92 12.76 -5.90 10.15
N TYR A 93 13.16 -4.75 9.61
CA TYR A 93 14.23 -4.70 8.61
C TYR A 93 15.62 -5.06 9.16
N ILE A 94 15.93 -4.70 10.41
CA ILE A 94 17.24 -4.95 11.04
C ILE A 94 17.30 -6.33 11.72
N SER A 95 16.23 -6.74 12.39
CA SER A 95 16.19 -8.02 13.12
C SER A 95 15.86 -9.22 12.24
N GLY A 96 15.27 -8.97 11.06
CA GLY A 96 14.69 -10.00 10.21
C GLY A 96 13.26 -10.34 10.60
#